data_AF-A0A1R0X3S9-F1
#
_entry.id   AF-A0A1R0X3S9-F1
#
_cell.length_a   1.000
_cell.length_b   1.000
_cell.length_c   1.000
_cell.angle_alpha   90.00
_cell.angle_beta   90.00
_cell.angle_gamma   90.00
#
_symmetry.space_group_name_H-M   'P 1'
#
loop_
_entity.id
_entity.type
_entity.pdbx_description
1 polymer ?
#
loop_
_entity_poly.entity_id
_entity_poly.type
_entity_poly.pdbx_seq_one_letter_code
_entity_poly.pdbx_strand_id
1 'polypeptide(L)'
;MSRHLGANKGEIAELVLLPGDPLRAKFVAEHFLEEAYCYNEVRGMYGYTGLYKGVPVSVQGTGMGNPSMSIYATELIVDYEVKKLIRIGTCGAMQEEINIRDIILAQAVSSDSNMTEKIFHGCNFAPTADFSLLMKAYQQAQAKNANVFVGNIYNSDEFYRENLDRLHKFMDFGVLAVEMESTALYTLAAKYGVKALSILTVGSQLLRQEHLTHKESEQSFYEMVEVALNTVIEG
;
A
#
# COMPACT_ATOMS: atom_id res chain seq x y z
N MET A 1 20.48 -5.09 10.83
CA MET A 1 20.59 -5.49 9.42
C MET A 1 19.95 -6.86 9.25
N SER A 2 19.00 -6.94 8.33
CA SER A 2 18.32 -8.16 7.90
C SER A 2 18.89 -8.56 6.54
N ARG A 3 18.28 -9.55 5.87
CA ARG A 3 18.80 -10.02 4.57
C ARG A 3 18.54 -9.03 3.43
N HIS A 4 17.45 -8.27 3.48
CA HIS A 4 17.04 -7.37 2.40
C HIS A 4 16.96 -5.90 2.81
N LEU A 5 17.16 -5.58 4.10
CA LEU A 5 17.28 -4.22 4.62
C LEU A 5 18.64 -4.04 5.32
N GLY A 6 19.41 -3.07 4.83
CA GLY A 6 20.74 -2.69 5.31
C GLY A 6 20.76 -1.79 6.54
N ALA A 7 19.61 -1.57 7.19
CA ALA A 7 19.51 -0.68 8.35
C ALA A 7 20.05 -1.32 9.64
N ASN A 8 20.52 -0.48 10.55
CA ASN A 8 20.72 -0.82 11.95
C ASN A 8 19.37 -0.81 12.70
N LYS A 9 19.32 -1.53 13.83
CA LYS A 9 18.14 -1.44 14.71
C LYS A 9 18.00 -0.01 15.22
N GLY A 10 16.77 0.50 15.19
CA GLY A 10 16.45 1.88 15.59
C GLY A 10 16.53 2.93 14.47
N GLU A 11 17.03 2.58 13.27
CA GLU A 11 17.05 3.50 12.13
C GLU A 11 15.72 3.55 11.37
N ILE A 12 14.86 2.55 11.53
CA ILE A 12 13.53 2.50 10.94
C ILE A 12 12.51 2.87 12.01
N ALA A 13 11.66 3.85 11.72
CA ALA A 13 10.59 4.29 12.61
C ALA A 13 9.51 3.21 12.77
N GLU A 14 8.76 3.25 13.87
CA GLU A 14 7.65 2.31 14.10
C GLU A 14 6.52 2.40 13.07
N LEU A 15 6.47 3.50 12.33
CA LEU A 15 5.56 3.72 11.21
C LEU A 15 6.35 3.75 9.90
N VAL A 16 5.89 2.94 8.94
CA VAL A 16 6.48 2.88 7.60
C VAL A 16 5.41 3.05 6.53
N LEU A 17 5.65 3.99 5.60
CA LEU A 17 4.93 4.07 4.34
C LEU A 17 5.55 3.13 3.31
N LEU A 18 4.72 2.41 2.55
CA LEU A 18 5.14 1.32 1.68
C LEU A 18 4.69 1.53 0.23
N PRO A 19 5.37 2.38 -0.57
CA PRO A 19 5.21 2.38 -2.01
C PRO A 19 5.82 1.11 -2.62
N GLY A 20 5.24 0.62 -3.72
CA GLY A 20 5.84 -0.48 -4.49
C GLY A 20 7.16 -0.07 -5.14
N ASP A 21 7.19 1.14 -5.72
CA ASP A 21 8.36 1.70 -6.40
C ASP A 21 9.33 2.37 -5.41
N PRO A 22 10.61 1.95 -5.33
CA PRO A 22 11.60 2.60 -4.49
C PRO A 22 11.91 4.05 -4.90
N LEU A 23 11.68 4.44 -6.15
CA LEU A 23 11.81 5.84 -6.57
C LEU A 23 10.69 6.71 -6.00
N ARG A 24 9.49 6.14 -5.79
CA ARG A 24 8.44 6.81 -5.03
C ARG A 24 8.79 6.93 -3.55
N ALA A 25 9.51 5.96 -2.97
CA ALA A 25 10.02 6.10 -1.60
C ALA A 25 10.99 7.28 -1.48
N LYS A 26 11.92 7.40 -2.43
CA LYS A 26 12.83 8.54 -2.53
C LYS A 26 12.08 9.86 -2.68
N PHE A 27 11.10 9.91 -3.57
CA PHE A 27 10.27 11.09 -3.76
C PHE A 27 9.55 11.53 -2.48
N VAL A 28 8.96 10.59 -1.71
CA VAL A 28 8.34 10.93 -0.42
C VAL A 28 9.36 11.53 0.54
N ALA A 29 10.54 10.93 0.63
CA ALA A 29 11.60 11.41 1.50
C ALA A 29 12.05 12.84 1.14
N GLU A 30 12.21 13.13 -0.16
CA GLU A 30 12.70 14.43 -0.63
C GLU A 30 11.67 15.57 -0.52
N HIS A 31 10.38 15.26 -0.60
CA HIS A 31 9.33 16.29 -0.68
C HIS A 31 8.49 16.45 0.58
N PHE A 32 8.45 15.44 1.45
CA PHE A 32 7.58 15.44 2.61
C PHE A 32 8.31 15.30 3.94
N LEU A 33 9.52 14.74 3.96
CA LEU A 33 10.22 14.46 5.21
C LEU A 33 11.34 15.48 5.43
N GLU A 34 11.38 16.03 6.64
CA GLU A 34 12.49 16.82 7.15
C GLU A 34 13.61 15.87 7.64
N GLU A 35 14.87 16.30 7.52
CA GLU A 35 16.05 15.54 7.98
C GLU A 35 16.11 14.09 7.47
N ALA A 36 15.58 13.85 6.27
CA ALA A 36 15.50 12.51 5.70
C ALA A 36 16.89 11.94 5.40
N TYR A 37 17.14 10.71 5.83
CA TYR A 37 18.34 9.95 5.48
C TYR A 37 17.97 8.59 4.90
N CYS A 38 18.80 8.09 3.98
CA CYS A 38 18.63 6.78 3.38
C CYS A 38 19.23 5.71 4.30
N TYR A 39 18.43 4.73 4.72
CA TYR A 39 18.89 3.61 5.54
C TYR A 39 19.05 2.32 4.73
N ASN A 40 18.47 2.23 3.53
CA ASN A 40 18.57 1.03 2.70
C ASN A 40 18.74 1.35 1.22
N GLU A 41 19.72 0.69 0.62
CA GLU A 41 19.95 0.66 -0.84
C GLU A 41 20.07 -0.78 -1.36
N VAL A 42 19.92 -1.80 -0.50
CA VAL A 42 20.06 -3.21 -0.87
C VAL A 42 19.07 -3.55 -1.98
N ARG A 43 19.59 -4.09 -3.09
CA ARG A 43 18.84 -4.39 -4.34
C ARG A 43 18.18 -3.17 -5.00
N GLY A 44 18.61 -1.96 -4.65
CA GLY A 44 17.97 -0.72 -5.09
C GLY A 44 16.59 -0.49 -4.47
N MET A 45 16.24 -1.23 -3.41
CA MET A 45 14.94 -1.08 -2.75
C MET A 45 15.01 0.03 -1.69
N TYR A 46 15.04 1.28 -2.16
CA TYR A 46 15.31 2.42 -1.31
C TYR A 46 14.38 2.53 -0.10
N GLY A 47 15.01 2.82 1.04
CA GLY A 47 14.36 3.07 2.32
C GLY A 47 14.91 4.33 2.97
N TYR A 48 14.03 5.16 3.51
CA TYR A 48 14.37 6.42 4.15
C TYR A 48 13.64 6.60 5.47
N THR A 49 14.26 7.31 6.41
CA THR A 49 13.62 7.79 7.64
C THR A 49 13.84 9.28 7.75
N GLY A 50 12.82 10.01 8.18
CA GLY A 50 12.88 11.44 8.46
C GLY A 50 11.74 11.86 9.39
N LEU A 51 11.47 13.15 9.45
CA LEU A 51 10.42 13.73 10.29
C LEU A 51 9.29 14.29 9.42
N TYR A 52 8.05 13.94 9.74
CA TYR A 52 6.87 14.62 9.21
C TYR A 52 6.19 15.38 10.34
N LYS A 53 6.22 16.72 10.29
CA LYS A 53 5.71 17.59 11.37
C LYS A 53 6.25 17.19 12.76
N GLY A 54 7.54 16.89 12.84
CA GLY A 54 8.22 16.46 14.07
C GLY A 54 8.02 14.99 14.48
N VAL A 55 7.22 14.22 13.75
CA VAL A 55 7.00 12.78 14.03
C VAL A 55 7.93 11.93 13.14
N PRO A 56 8.71 10.99 13.70
CA PRO A 56 9.50 10.06 12.89
C PRO A 56 8.63 9.18 11.99
N VAL A 57 8.94 9.21 10.69
CA VAL A 57 8.27 8.38 9.67
C VAL A 57 9.34 7.78 8.76
N SER A 58 9.18 6.49 8.47
CA SER A 58 9.97 5.84 7.42
C SER A 58 9.14 5.64 6.16
N VAL A 59 9.82 5.54 5.02
CA VAL A 59 9.24 5.14 3.75
C VAL A 59 10.15 4.09 3.09
N GLN A 60 9.58 2.99 2.63
CA GLN A 60 10.32 1.82 2.13
C GLN A 60 9.68 1.28 0.86
N GLY A 61 10.45 1.19 -0.23
CA GLY A 61 10.03 0.47 -1.42
C GLY A 61 9.73 -1.02 -1.10
N THR A 62 8.71 -1.60 -1.72
CA THR A 62 8.35 -3.02 -1.47
C THR A 62 8.49 -3.92 -2.69
N GLY A 63 8.76 -3.36 -3.86
CA GLY A 63 8.65 -4.07 -5.12
C GLY A 63 7.19 -4.38 -5.47
N MET A 64 7.02 -5.29 -6.44
CA MET A 64 5.70 -5.71 -6.94
C MET A 64 5.39 -7.16 -6.57
N GLY A 65 4.14 -7.42 -6.22
CA GLY A 65 3.60 -8.74 -5.93
C GLY A 65 3.73 -9.18 -4.46
N ASN A 66 2.85 -10.09 -4.06
CA ASN A 66 2.81 -10.67 -2.71
C ASN A 66 4.17 -11.21 -2.22
N PRO A 67 4.97 -11.95 -3.01
CA PRO A 67 6.25 -12.45 -2.53
C PRO A 67 7.23 -11.32 -2.16
N SER A 68 7.28 -10.25 -2.96
CA SER A 68 8.18 -9.12 -2.69
C SER A 68 7.75 -8.35 -1.45
N MET A 69 6.47 -7.96 -1.38
CA MET A 69 5.87 -7.32 -0.20
C MET A 69 6.11 -8.16 1.07
N SER A 70 5.95 -9.48 0.98
CA SER A 70 6.08 -10.38 2.15
C SER A 70 7.48 -10.38 2.76
N ILE A 71 8.53 -10.22 1.95
CA ILE A 71 9.92 -10.13 2.42
C ILE A 71 10.10 -8.86 3.24
N TYR A 72 9.79 -7.70 2.65
CA TYR A 72 10.02 -6.42 3.29
C TYR A 72 9.13 -6.22 4.52
N ALA A 73 7.83 -6.53 4.42
CA ALA A 73 6.92 -6.43 5.56
C ALA A 73 7.35 -7.34 6.72
N THR A 74 7.79 -8.58 6.44
CA THR A 74 8.26 -9.49 7.50
C THR A 74 9.52 -8.95 8.19
N GLU A 75 10.53 -8.51 7.43
CA GLU A 75 11.77 -7.99 8.01
C GLU A 75 11.50 -6.70 8.80
N LEU A 76 10.71 -5.76 8.25
CA LEU A 76 10.28 -4.54 8.96
C LEU A 76 9.63 -4.85 10.31
N ILE A 77 8.72 -5.84 10.35
CA ILE A 77 7.98 -6.17 11.57
C ILE A 77 8.86 -6.93 12.57
N VAL A 78 9.58 -7.96 12.12
CA VAL A 78 10.29 -8.90 13.00
C VAL A 78 11.66 -8.39 13.42
N ASP A 79 12.42 -7.81 12.48
CA ASP A 79 13.81 -7.42 12.73
C ASP A 79 13.93 -5.96 13.20
N TYR A 80 12.99 -5.11 12.77
CA TYR A 80 12.97 -3.66 13.06
C TYR A 80 11.77 -3.20 13.89
N GLU A 81 10.93 -4.14 14.34
CA GLU A 81 9.86 -3.90 15.32
C GLU A 81 8.80 -2.88 14.88
N VAL A 82 8.65 -2.66 13.57
CA VAL A 82 7.64 -1.77 12.97
C VAL A 82 6.24 -2.17 13.43
N LYS A 83 5.42 -1.18 13.81
CA LYS A 83 4.08 -1.36 14.40
C LYS A 83 2.94 -0.94 13.48
N LYS A 84 3.22 -0.04 12.52
CA LYS A 84 2.21 0.50 11.59
C LYS A 84 2.79 0.50 10.17
N LEU A 85 2.09 -0.14 9.25
CA LEU A 85 2.50 -0.26 7.85
C LEU A 85 1.40 0.29 6.95
N ILE A 86 1.65 1.41 6.28
CA ILE A 86 0.68 2.01 5.35
C ILE A 86 1.20 1.90 3.92
N ARG A 87 0.60 1.01 3.15
CA ARG A 87 0.85 0.94 1.71
C ARG A 87 0.27 2.16 1.02
N ILE A 88 1.10 2.82 0.22
CA ILE A 88 0.75 3.95 -0.64
C ILE A 88 0.96 3.53 -2.09
N GLY A 89 -0.07 2.93 -2.68
CA GLY A 89 0.01 2.22 -3.95
C GLY A 89 -0.77 2.88 -5.08
N THR A 90 -0.71 2.24 -6.24
CA THR A 90 -1.59 2.53 -7.37
C THR A 90 -2.42 1.31 -7.71
N CYS A 91 -3.59 1.52 -8.31
CA CYS A 91 -4.50 0.45 -8.70
C CYS A 91 -5.19 0.75 -10.03
N GLY A 92 -5.78 -0.30 -10.62
CA GLY A 92 -6.71 -0.18 -11.75
C GLY A 92 -8.15 -0.25 -11.25
N ALA A 93 -8.93 0.80 -11.47
CA ALA A 93 -10.34 0.83 -11.08
C ALA A 93 -11.18 -0.20 -11.86
N MET A 94 -12.15 -0.77 -11.15
CA MET A 94 -12.98 -1.90 -11.60
C MET A 94 -14.49 -1.57 -11.60
N GLN A 95 -14.87 -0.37 -11.20
CA GLN A 95 -16.25 0.14 -11.21
C GLN A 95 -16.33 1.41 -12.05
N GLU A 96 -17.46 1.65 -12.72
CA GLU A 96 -17.62 2.74 -13.69
C GLU A 96 -17.54 4.12 -13.04
N GLU A 97 -18.11 4.26 -11.84
CA GLU A 97 -18.18 5.50 -11.06
C GLU A 97 -16.83 5.96 -10.52
N ILE A 98 -15.83 5.08 -10.50
CA ILE A 98 -14.50 5.38 -10.01
C ILE A 98 -13.70 6.02 -11.15
N ASN A 99 -13.05 7.14 -10.88
CA ASN A 99 -12.27 7.91 -11.83
C ASN A 99 -10.79 7.81 -11.54
N ILE A 100 -10.00 8.08 -12.56
CA ILE A 100 -8.57 8.29 -12.39
C ILE A 100 -8.34 9.43 -11.37
N ARG A 101 -7.31 9.27 -10.52
CA ARG A 101 -6.98 10.11 -9.36
C ARG A 101 -7.86 9.92 -8.12
N ASP A 102 -8.96 9.17 -8.19
CA ASP A 102 -9.71 8.83 -6.99
C ASP A 102 -8.85 8.00 -6.02
N ILE A 103 -9.20 8.08 -4.73
CA ILE A 103 -8.54 7.34 -3.67
C ILE A 103 -9.40 6.14 -3.27
N ILE A 104 -8.78 4.97 -3.17
CA ILE A 104 -9.41 3.75 -2.64
C ILE A 104 -8.72 3.38 -1.34
N LEU A 105 -9.51 3.22 -0.27
CA LEU A 105 -9.07 2.64 0.98
C LEU A 105 -9.53 1.18 1.03
N ALA A 106 -8.56 0.27 0.99
CA ALA A 106 -8.85 -1.17 0.96
C ALA A 106 -9.29 -1.66 2.35
N GLN A 107 -10.59 -1.86 2.54
CA GLN A 107 -11.14 -2.43 3.78
C GLN A 107 -10.84 -3.93 3.87
N ALA A 108 -10.97 -4.63 2.75
CA ALA A 108 -10.75 -6.06 2.60
C ALA A 108 -10.08 -6.37 1.25
N VAL A 109 -9.49 -7.55 1.13
CA VAL A 109 -8.77 -7.96 -0.07
C VAL A 109 -9.19 -9.36 -0.50
N SER A 110 -9.73 -9.46 -1.71
CA SER A 110 -9.86 -10.72 -2.44
C SER A 110 -8.57 -11.03 -3.18
N SER A 111 -8.26 -12.29 -3.43
CA SER A 111 -6.95 -12.68 -3.97
C SER A 111 -7.02 -13.92 -4.85
N ASP A 112 -6.22 -13.95 -5.91
CA ASP A 112 -5.91 -15.20 -6.65
C ASP A 112 -4.63 -15.89 -6.15
N SER A 113 -3.85 -15.20 -5.31
CA SER A 113 -2.62 -15.75 -4.78
C SER A 113 -2.86 -16.98 -3.91
N ASN A 114 -2.02 -18.00 -4.11
CA ASN A 114 -2.04 -19.23 -3.31
C ASN A 114 -1.41 -19.03 -1.91
N MET A 115 -1.06 -17.80 -1.53
CA MET A 115 -0.42 -17.49 -0.24
C MET A 115 -1.31 -17.87 0.96
N THR A 116 -2.58 -17.45 0.94
CA THR A 116 -3.51 -17.71 2.06
C THR A 116 -3.89 -19.18 2.15
N GLU A 117 -4.14 -19.84 1.01
CA GLU A 117 -4.44 -21.27 0.96
C GLU A 117 -3.32 -22.13 1.57
N LYS A 118 -2.05 -21.79 1.29
CA LYS A 118 -0.89 -22.49 1.90
C LYS A 118 -0.81 -22.36 3.42
N ILE A 119 -1.39 -21.32 4.00
CA ILE A 119 -1.36 -21.04 5.44
C ILE A 119 -2.59 -21.63 6.14
N PHE A 120 -3.76 -21.54 5.48
CA PHE A 120 -5.06 -21.81 6.11
C PHE A 120 -5.75 -23.09 5.61
N HIS A 121 -5.17 -23.79 4.64
CA HIS A 121 -5.53 -25.15 4.22
C HIS A 121 -7.04 -25.34 3.94
N GLY A 122 -7.56 -24.68 2.91
CA GLY A 122 -8.97 -24.77 2.50
C GLY A 122 -9.92 -23.81 3.23
N CYS A 123 -9.44 -23.05 4.21
CA CYS A 123 -10.20 -21.96 4.80
C CYS A 123 -10.01 -20.65 4.01
N ASN A 124 -11.11 -19.97 3.71
CA ASN A 124 -11.09 -18.65 3.09
C ASN A 124 -10.76 -17.58 4.13
N PHE A 125 -9.46 -17.35 4.36
CA PHE A 125 -9.02 -16.19 5.13
C PHE A 125 -9.34 -14.90 4.37
N ALA A 126 -9.89 -13.91 5.07
CA ALA A 126 -10.23 -12.60 4.52
C ALA A 126 -9.27 -11.55 5.09
N PRO A 127 -8.18 -11.19 4.38
CA PRO A 127 -7.29 -10.13 4.83
C PRO A 127 -8.04 -8.79 4.90
N THR A 128 -7.98 -8.13 6.05
CA THR A 128 -8.68 -6.86 6.33
C THR A 128 -7.75 -5.83 6.94
N ALA A 129 -8.04 -4.56 6.68
CA ALA A 129 -7.30 -3.45 7.26
C ALA A 129 -7.49 -3.33 8.78
N ASP A 130 -6.57 -2.64 9.44
CA ASP A 130 -6.82 -2.11 10.78
C ASP A 130 -7.86 -0.99 10.69
N PHE A 131 -8.98 -1.16 11.42
CA PHE A 131 -10.10 -0.23 11.39
C PHE A 131 -9.72 1.18 11.87
N SER A 132 -8.81 1.30 12.83
CA SER A 132 -8.40 2.60 13.36
C SER A 132 -7.60 3.42 12.33
N LEU A 133 -6.72 2.77 11.56
CA LEU A 133 -6.03 3.40 10.44
C LEU A 133 -7.03 3.74 9.31
N LEU A 134 -7.91 2.80 8.97
CA LEU A 134 -8.91 2.99 7.92
C LEU A 134 -9.81 4.20 8.18
N MET A 135 -10.37 4.29 9.39
CA MET A 135 -11.25 5.39 9.80
C MET A 135 -10.54 6.74 9.73
N LYS A 136 -9.30 6.82 10.25
CA LYS A 136 -8.50 8.04 10.21
C LYS A 136 -8.19 8.47 8.77
N ALA A 137 -7.78 7.53 7.91
CA ALA A 137 -7.50 7.83 6.51
C ALA A 137 -8.74 8.34 5.77
N TYR A 138 -9.91 7.75 6.04
CA TYR A 138 -11.17 8.22 5.47
C TYR A 138 -11.49 9.65 5.91
N GLN A 139 -11.34 9.97 7.20
CA GLN A 139 -11.55 11.32 7.71
C GLN A 139 -10.58 12.34 7.09
N GLN A 140 -9.31 11.98 6.91
CA GLN A 140 -8.31 12.84 6.27
C GLN A 140 -8.60 13.06 4.78
N ALA A 141 -9.04 12.03 4.06
CA ALA A 141 -9.45 12.16 2.66
C ALA A 141 -10.67 13.09 2.53
N GLN A 142 -11.69 12.92 3.39
CA GLN A 142 -12.87 13.79 3.43
C GLN A 142 -12.51 15.24 3.75
N ALA A 143 -11.62 15.49 4.72
CA ALA A 143 -11.18 16.84 5.07
C ALA A 143 -10.46 17.57 3.91
N LYS A 144 -9.85 16.82 3.00
CA LYS A 144 -9.24 17.34 1.77
C LYS A 144 -10.21 17.46 0.58
N ASN A 145 -11.48 17.11 0.76
CA ASN A 145 -12.47 16.98 -0.33
C ASN A 145 -12.01 16.02 -1.44
N ALA A 146 -11.18 15.03 -1.10
CA ALA A 146 -10.78 14.00 -2.05
C ALA A 146 -11.96 13.04 -2.28
N ASN A 147 -12.15 12.61 -3.52
CA ASN A 147 -13.11 11.57 -3.83
C ASN A 147 -12.55 10.23 -3.36
N VAL A 148 -13.21 9.62 -2.37
CA VAL A 148 -12.70 8.46 -1.65
C VAL A 148 -13.72 7.34 -1.62
N PHE A 149 -13.28 6.14 -1.99
CA PHE A 149 -14.05 4.91 -1.92
C PHE A 149 -13.43 3.98 -0.88
N VAL A 150 -14.28 3.26 -0.15
CA VAL A 150 -13.86 2.29 0.86
C VAL A 150 -14.52 0.96 0.57
N GLY A 151 -13.74 -0.11 0.46
CA GLY A 151 -14.33 -1.42 0.18
C GLY A 151 -13.31 -2.51 -0.14
N ASN A 152 -13.81 -3.54 -0.81
CA ASN A 152 -13.02 -4.71 -1.20
C ASN A 152 -12.22 -4.41 -2.47
N ILE A 153 -10.96 -4.84 -2.49
CA ILE A 153 -10.08 -4.79 -3.66
C ILE A 153 -9.68 -6.21 -4.08
N TYR A 154 -9.10 -6.36 -5.26
CA TYR A 154 -8.56 -7.61 -5.77
C TYR A 154 -7.04 -7.52 -5.88
N ASN A 155 -6.33 -8.31 -5.08
CA ASN A 155 -4.91 -8.56 -5.25
C ASN A 155 -4.73 -9.65 -6.31
N SER A 156 -3.90 -9.39 -7.32
CA SER A 156 -3.53 -10.40 -8.30
C SER A 156 -2.03 -10.65 -8.39
N ASP A 157 -1.66 -11.91 -8.58
CA ASP A 157 -0.29 -12.30 -8.93
C ASP A 157 0.02 -12.09 -10.43
N GLU A 158 -0.99 -11.85 -11.28
CA GLU A 158 -0.82 -11.68 -12.73
C GLU A 158 -1.22 -10.26 -13.17
N PHE A 159 -0.26 -9.48 -13.68
CA PHE A 159 -0.56 -8.17 -14.28
C PHE A 159 -1.12 -8.31 -15.71
N TYR A 160 -0.46 -9.13 -16.52
CA TYR A 160 -0.88 -9.46 -17.88
C TYR A 160 -1.67 -10.77 -17.87
N ARG A 161 -2.90 -10.72 -18.37
CA ARG A 161 -3.82 -11.87 -18.36
C ARG A 161 -4.15 -12.32 -19.76
N GLU A 162 -4.37 -13.62 -19.92
CA GLU A 162 -4.89 -14.18 -21.16
C GLU A 162 -6.37 -13.87 -21.37
N ASN A 163 -7.17 -13.85 -20.29
CA ASN A 163 -8.59 -13.46 -20.32
C ASN A 163 -8.99 -12.60 -19.11
N LEU A 164 -10.12 -11.92 -19.23
CA LEU A 164 -10.66 -11.03 -18.20
C LEU A 164 -11.84 -11.62 -17.43
N ASP A 165 -12.26 -12.86 -17.71
CA ASP A 165 -13.47 -13.46 -17.13
C ASP A 165 -13.46 -13.48 -15.60
N ARG A 166 -12.32 -13.83 -15.00
CA ARG A 166 -12.14 -13.80 -13.54
C ARG A 166 -12.25 -12.37 -13.00
N LEU A 167 -11.67 -11.41 -13.71
CA LEU A 167 -11.68 -10.01 -13.32
C LEU A 167 -13.10 -9.43 -13.39
N HIS A 168 -13.85 -9.72 -14.46
CA HIS A 168 -15.26 -9.33 -14.60
C HIS A 168 -16.12 -9.89 -13.48
N LYS A 169 -15.91 -11.15 -13.07
CA LYS A 169 -16.61 -11.70 -11.90
C LYS A 169 -16.34 -10.91 -10.62
N PHE A 170 -15.13 -10.41 -10.40
CA PHE A 170 -14.88 -9.54 -9.25
C PHE A 170 -15.57 -8.18 -9.41
N MET A 171 -15.63 -7.63 -10.62
CA MET A 171 -16.37 -6.40 -10.92
C MET A 171 -17.86 -6.55 -10.60
N ASP A 172 -18.50 -7.64 -11.06
CA ASP A 172 -19.92 -7.95 -10.83
C ASP A 172 -20.29 -8.02 -9.34
N PHE A 173 -19.31 -8.34 -8.48
CA PHE A 173 -19.48 -8.45 -7.03
C PHE A 173 -18.99 -7.21 -6.27
N GLY A 174 -18.82 -6.08 -6.96
CA GLY A 174 -18.53 -4.78 -6.35
C GLY A 174 -17.09 -4.59 -5.89
N VAL A 175 -16.14 -5.38 -6.39
CA VAL A 175 -14.72 -5.14 -6.12
C VAL A 175 -14.28 -3.84 -6.79
N LEU A 176 -13.67 -2.95 -6.02
CA LEU A 176 -13.43 -1.56 -6.44
C LEU A 176 -12.25 -1.41 -7.39
N ALA A 177 -11.18 -2.18 -7.17
CA ALA A 177 -9.95 -2.06 -7.97
C ALA A 177 -9.06 -3.30 -7.86
N VAL A 178 -8.12 -3.41 -8.80
CA VAL A 178 -7.05 -4.43 -8.82
C VAL A 178 -5.68 -3.81 -8.49
N GLU A 179 -4.93 -4.51 -7.64
CA GLU A 179 -3.53 -4.23 -7.26
C GLU A 179 -2.81 -5.55 -6.95
N MET A 180 -1.62 -5.56 -6.34
CA MET A 180 -0.78 -6.77 -6.29
C MET A 180 -0.14 -7.11 -4.93
N GLU A 181 -0.37 -6.34 -3.85
CA GLU A 181 0.40 -6.50 -2.60
C GLU A 181 -0.40 -6.56 -1.30
N SER A 182 -1.67 -6.13 -1.30
CA SER A 182 -2.42 -5.93 -0.06
C SER A 182 -2.77 -7.24 0.66
N THR A 183 -2.86 -8.36 -0.06
CA THR A 183 -3.07 -9.69 0.55
C THR A 183 -1.91 -10.03 1.49
N ALA A 184 -0.67 -9.91 1.00
CA ALA A 184 0.51 -10.18 1.81
C ALA A 184 0.61 -9.23 3.01
N LEU A 185 0.40 -7.93 2.78
CA LEU A 185 0.49 -6.92 3.83
C LEU A 185 -0.48 -7.19 4.98
N TYR A 186 -1.78 -7.35 4.68
CA TYR A 186 -2.80 -7.54 5.71
C TYR A 186 -2.70 -8.89 6.41
N THR A 187 -2.34 -9.96 5.68
CA THR A 187 -2.13 -11.29 6.27
C THR A 187 -0.96 -11.29 7.27
N LEU A 188 0.16 -10.66 6.92
CA LEU A 188 1.32 -10.57 7.81
C LEU A 188 1.06 -9.64 9.00
N ALA A 189 0.39 -8.52 8.77
CA ALA A 189 0.01 -7.62 9.86
C ALA A 189 -0.86 -8.32 10.90
N ALA A 190 -1.86 -9.09 10.45
CA ALA A 190 -2.70 -9.91 11.31
C ALA A 190 -1.90 -10.98 12.06
N LYS A 191 -0.99 -11.69 11.38
CA LYS A 191 -0.13 -12.72 11.99
C LYS A 191 0.72 -12.18 13.14
N TYR A 192 1.28 -10.98 12.97
CA TYR A 192 2.23 -10.39 13.93
C TYR A 192 1.59 -9.38 14.89
N GLY A 193 0.27 -9.14 14.81
CA GLY A 193 -0.44 -8.23 15.72
C GLY A 193 -0.05 -6.76 15.54
N VAL A 194 0.28 -6.36 14.31
CA VAL A 194 0.60 -4.97 13.94
C VAL A 194 -0.50 -4.38 13.06
N LYS A 195 -0.49 -3.06 12.88
CA LYS A 195 -1.54 -2.36 12.13
C LYS A 195 -1.13 -2.17 10.68
N ALA A 196 -2.06 -2.40 9.75
CA ALA A 196 -1.82 -2.11 8.34
C ALA A 196 -3.03 -1.50 7.64
N LEU A 197 -2.73 -0.70 6.61
CA LEU A 197 -3.71 -0.10 5.70
C LEU A 197 -3.09 0.05 4.30
N SER A 198 -3.87 -0.17 3.26
CA SER A 198 -3.53 0.18 1.88
C SER A 198 -4.40 1.36 1.43
N ILE A 199 -3.74 2.44 1.04
CA ILE A 199 -4.31 3.63 0.41
C ILE A 199 -3.82 3.59 -1.03
N LEU A 200 -4.74 3.66 -1.99
CA LEU A 200 -4.44 3.45 -3.40
C LEU A 200 -4.96 4.62 -4.23
N THR A 201 -4.09 5.20 -5.05
CA THR A 201 -4.52 6.13 -6.11
C THR A 201 -4.92 5.33 -7.36
N VAL A 202 -6.05 5.68 -7.98
CA VAL A 202 -6.46 5.09 -9.25
C VAL A 202 -5.58 5.63 -10.37
N GLY A 203 -4.73 4.76 -10.92
CA GLY A 203 -3.80 5.08 -12.02
C GLY A 203 -4.34 4.69 -13.40
N SER A 204 -5.29 3.77 -13.45
CA SER A 204 -5.98 3.35 -14.67
C SER A 204 -7.44 3.01 -14.39
N GLN A 205 -8.29 3.14 -15.40
CA GLN A 205 -9.69 2.74 -15.34
C GLN A 205 -9.93 1.64 -16.39
N LEU A 206 -10.14 0.41 -15.93
CA LEU A 206 -10.10 -0.78 -16.78
C LEU A 206 -11.29 -0.87 -17.73
N LEU A 207 -12.47 -0.40 -17.32
CA LEU A 207 -13.68 -0.43 -18.16
C LEU A 207 -13.61 0.59 -19.30
N ARG A 208 -12.96 1.74 -19.06
CA ARG A 208 -12.79 2.82 -20.05
C ARG A 208 -11.44 2.79 -20.78
N GLN A 209 -10.54 1.89 -20.37
CA GLN A 209 -9.16 1.77 -20.88
C GLN A 209 -8.35 3.07 -20.77
N GLU A 210 -8.68 3.91 -19.78
CA GLU A 210 -7.95 5.14 -19.49
C GLU A 210 -6.75 4.83 -18.58
N HIS A 211 -5.66 5.58 -18.74
CA HIS A 211 -4.48 5.48 -17.89
C HIS A 211 -3.80 6.83 -17.73
N LEU A 212 -3.21 7.06 -16.56
CA LEU A 212 -2.38 8.24 -16.33
C LEU A 212 -1.10 8.18 -17.15
N THR A 213 -0.66 9.33 -17.63
CA THR A 213 0.73 9.49 -18.04
C THR A 213 1.64 9.44 -16.81
N HIS A 214 2.94 9.15 -17.01
CA HIS A 214 3.92 9.14 -15.91
C HIS A 214 3.92 10.43 -15.09
N LYS A 215 3.83 11.60 -15.75
CA LYS A 215 3.83 12.91 -15.09
C LYS A 215 2.59 13.14 -14.23
N GLU A 216 1.41 12.74 -14.72
CA GLU A 216 0.17 12.90 -13.97
C GLU A 216 0.05 11.90 -12.82
N SER A 217 0.70 10.73 -12.94
CA SER A 217 0.84 9.78 -11.84
C SER A 217 1.62 10.35 -10.66
N GLU A 218 2.61 11.20 -10.91
CA GLU A 218 3.41 11.84 -9.88
C GLU A 218 2.59 12.88 -9.09
N GLN A 219 1.80 13.72 -9.78
CA GLN A 219 0.96 14.72 -9.12
C GLN A 219 -0.15 14.08 -8.26
N SER A 220 -0.80 13.04 -8.78
CA SER A 220 -1.87 12.32 -8.06
C SER A 220 -1.31 11.56 -6.83
N PHE A 221 -0.03 11.24 -6.84
CA PHE A 221 0.67 10.61 -5.72
C PHE A 221 0.89 11.59 -4.55
N TYR A 222 1.03 12.91 -4.79
CA TYR A 222 1.18 13.91 -3.72
C TYR A 222 -0.01 13.89 -2.75
N GLU A 223 -1.24 13.97 -3.28
CA GLU A 223 -2.45 14.05 -2.46
C GLU A 223 -2.62 12.83 -1.56
N MET A 224 -2.37 11.63 -2.11
CA MET A 224 -2.41 10.38 -1.36
C MET A 224 -1.35 10.34 -0.25
N VAL A 225 -0.12 10.80 -0.54
CA VAL A 225 0.95 10.82 0.46
C VAL A 225 0.59 11.75 1.62
N GLU A 226 -0.02 12.90 1.35
CA GLU A 226 -0.51 13.78 2.42
C GLU A 226 -1.61 13.13 3.25
N VAL A 227 -2.57 12.44 2.62
CA VAL A 227 -3.61 11.69 3.35
C VAL A 227 -2.96 10.62 4.24
N ALA A 228 -2.02 9.85 3.69
CA ALA A 228 -1.32 8.78 4.42
C ALA A 228 -0.52 9.32 5.61
N LEU A 229 0.22 10.41 5.41
CA LEU A 229 1.02 11.06 6.44
C LEU A 229 0.15 11.75 7.51
N ASN A 230 -0.98 12.36 7.14
CA ASN A 230 -1.89 12.96 8.12
C ASN A 230 -2.67 11.91 8.93
N THR A 231 -2.93 10.73 8.36
CA THR A 231 -3.61 9.60 9.03
C THR A 231 -2.93 9.18 10.34
N VAL A 232 -1.63 9.43 10.44
CA VAL A 232 -0.75 8.85 11.46
C VAL A 232 -0.22 9.85 12.48
N ILE A 233 -0.25 11.15 12.16
CA ILE A 233 0.17 12.22 13.08
C ILE A 233 -1.00 12.81 13.89
N GLU A 234 -2.23 12.74 13.38
CA GLU A 234 -3.42 13.20 14.10
C GLU A 234 -3.96 12.01 14.92
N GLY A 235 -3.42 11.86 16.13
CA GLY A 235 -3.74 10.76 17.05
C GLY A 235 -3.11 10.89 18.41
#